data_AF-A0A8H7KTE9-F1
#
_entry.id   AF-A0A8H7KTE9-F1
#
_cell.length_a   1.000
_cell.length_b   1.000
_cell.length_c   1.000
_cell.angle_alpha   90.00
_cell.angle_beta   90.00
_cell.angle_gamma   90.00
#
_symmetry.space_group_name_H-M   'P 1'
#
loop_
_entity.id
_entity.type
_entity.pdbx_description
1 polymer ?
#
loop_
_entity_poly.entity_id
_entity_poly.type
_entity_poly.pdbx_seq_one_letter_code
_entity_poly.pdbx_strand_id
1 'polypeptide(L)'
;MITDARLCTSAFFRVVDNALISAKGIENLELGMMEECMQHLDALSAAHFPRLRFLRVSGAMGENLARFIRNHSGNLLYLNYMHLNPRLPLESLSSHPNLSLPAVPEDLGVFPELMGYDGDGQLLPLVVPGSHIDSIDVYFMGEVAVKQYISTLHTTHAPWIRCISLLTVDWCPEALASIAQQAPSLTQLQWKCILPDDHEALDWTSSEEILCVLLQLPDLEEFHMKFESVPFGAESVEEFMQDCEILEQWSKALPNLTQLQLPWIGMTYRLQKRKWIPVCSDDNTLSCIFDHDPDELLDLPWLEAFAHDLAKWFRLPDPYHLQLRDDFLKEMQRVLDELMGKDPTKWTEIHYASLFLSRLHRALTGPPQDTDQ
;
A
#
# COMPACT_ATOMS: atom_id res chain seq x y z
N MET A 1 32.33 -39.17 1.27
CA MET A 1 31.75 -38.82 2.58
C MET A 1 30.60 -37.89 2.29
N ILE A 2 29.39 -38.46 2.16
CA ILE A 2 28.18 -37.68 1.87
C ILE A 2 27.65 -37.27 3.24
N THR A 3 27.94 -36.05 3.68
CA THR A 3 27.26 -35.46 4.84
C THR A 3 25.82 -35.24 4.43
N ASP A 4 24.91 -35.99 5.04
CA ASP A 4 23.47 -35.83 4.86
C ASP A 4 23.11 -34.41 5.28
N ALA A 5 22.82 -33.55 4.30
CA ALA A 5 22.59 -32.13 4.50
C ALA A 5 21.46 -31.88 5.51
N ARG A 6 20.48 -32.79 5.59
CA ARG A 6 19.35 -32.73 6.54
C ARG A 6 19.79 -32.84 8.00
N LEU A 7 20.79 -33.68 8.30
CA LEU A 7 21.31 -33.83 9.66
C LEU A 7 22.08 -32.58 10.12
N CYS A 8 22.79 -31.91 9.20
CA CYS A 8 23.48 -30.65 9.50
C CYS A 8 22.49 -29.51 9.77
N THR A 9 21.40 -29.46 9.01
CA THR A 9 20.32 -28.48 9.18
C THR A 9 19.59 -28.65 10.52
N SER A 10 19.21 -29.86 10.90
CA SER A 10 18.54 -30.12 12.18
C SER A 10 19.43 -29.79 13.39
N ALA A 11 20.72 -30.15 13.33
CA ALA A 11 21.66 -29.82 14.40
C ALA A 11 21.89 -28.30 14.53
N PHE A 12 21.99 -27.58 13.40
CA PHE A 12 22.09 -26.13 13.38
C PHE A 12 20.88 -25.48 14.05
N PHE A 13 19.66 -25.85 13.65
CA PHE A 13 18.47 -25.26 14.25
C PHE A 13 18.30 -25.58 15.73
N ARG A 14 18.69 -26.78 16.19
CA ARG A 14 18.71 -27.06 17.65
C ARG A 14 19.63 -26.13 18.43
N VAL A 15 20.76 -25.71 17.85
CA VAL A 15 21.65 -24.72 18.48
C VAL A 15 20.97 -23.36 18.53
N VAL A 16 20.29 -22.96 17.44
CA VAL A 16 19.52 -21.73 17.37
C VAL A 16 18.38 -21.72 18.39
N ASP A 17 17.59 -22.80 18.48
CA ASP A 17 16.48 -22.95 19.43
C ASP A 17 16.99 -22.81 20.87
N ASN A 18 18.08 -23.50 21.23
CA ASN A 18 18.68 -23.39 22.57
C ASN A 18 19.19 -21.97 22.89
N ALA A 19 19.75 -21.28 21.89
CA ALA A 19 20.20 -19.90 22.04
C ALA A 19 19.02 -18.95 22.26
N LEU A 20 17.93 -19.10 21.50
CA LEU A 20 16.71 -18.30 21.62
C LEU A 20 15.99 -18.55 22.95
N ILE A 21 15.87 -19.81 23.40
CA ILE A 21 15.33 -20.16 24.72
C ILE A 21 16.11 -19.49 25.86
N SER A 22 17.42 -19.32 25.69
CA SER A 22 18.29 -18.71 26.70
C SER A 22 18.30 -17.18 26.66
N ALA A 23 17.83 -16.57 25.56
CA ALA A 23 17.92 -15.14 25.31
C ALA A 23 16.73 -14.37 25.91
N LYS A 24 16.90 -13.84 27.13
CA LYS A 24 15.84 -13.11 27.87
C LYS A 24 15.58 -11.67 27.38
N GLY A 25 16.43 -11.15 26.51
CA GLY A 25 16.41 -9.75 26.06
C GLY A 25 15.82 -9.52 24.68
N ILE A 26 15.15 -10.53 24.10
CA ILE A 26 14.59 -10.42 22.75
C ILE A 26 13.37 -9.50 22.78
N GLU A 27 13.47 -8.40 22.04
CA GLU A 27 12.40 -7.43 21.82
C GLU A 27 11.72 -7.62 20.46
N ASN A 28 12.47 -8.10 19.47
CA ASN A 28 11.99 -8.37 18.12
C ASN A 28 12.29 -9.82 17.73
N LEU A 29 11.26 -10.57 17.36
CA LEU A 29 11.38 -11.95 16.91
C LEU A 29 10.79 -12.09 15.51
N GLU A 30 11.61 -12.45 14.55
CA GLU A 30 11.19 -12.72 13.17
C GLU A 30 11.47 -14.17 12.80
N LEU A 31 10.43 -14.88 12.38
CA LEU A 31 10.44 -16.30 12.05
C LEU A 31 9.87 -16.49 10.65
N GLY A 32 10.75 -16.60 9.66
CA GLY A 32 10.41 -17.08 8.32
C GLY A 32 10.57 -18.60 8.26
N MET A 33 9.48 -19.34 8.22
CA MET A 33 9.46 -20.80 8.26
C MET A 33 9.17 -21.36 6.86
N MET A 34 10.12 -22.12 6.31
CA MET A 34 9.81 -23.02 5.19
C MET A 34 9.10 -24.28 5.73
N GLU A 35 8.40 -25.05 4.89
CA GLU A 35 7.63 -26.24 5.31
C GLU A 35 8.42 -27.22 6.20
N GLU A 36 9.74 -27.35 5.97
CA GLU A 36 10.62 -28.23 6.74
C GLU A 36 10.93 -27.74 8.17
N CYS A 37 10.55 -26.50 8.53
CA CYS A 37 10.91 -25.84 9.78
C CYS A 37 9.79 -25.88 10.86
N MET A 38 8.66 -26.54 10.61
CA MET A 38 7.51 -26.54 11.54
C MET A 38 7.82 -27.04 12.96
N GLN A 39 8.85 -27.89 13.11
CA GLN A 39 9.29 -28.43 14.41
C GLN A 39 9.96 -27.36 15.32
N HIS A 40 10.38 -26.22 14.77
CA HIS A 40 11.06 -25.16 15.53
C HIS A 40 10.10 -24.29 16.34
N LEU A 41 8.86 -24.07 15.90
CA LEU A 41 7.84 -23.38 16.71
C LEU A 41 7.51 -24.12 18.00
N ASP A 42 7.52 -25.46 17.95
CA ASP A 42 7.32 -26.29 19.13
C ASP A 42 8.54 -26.23 20.07
N ALA A 43 9.76 -26.16 19.54
CA ALA A 43 10.95 -25.94 20.36
C ALA A 43 10.94 -24.55 21.01
N LEU A 44 10.58 -23.52 20.25
CA LEU A 44 10.47 -22.15 20.73
C LEU A 44 9.29 -21.95 21.68
N SER A 45 8.29 -22.82 21.69
CA SER A 45 7.21 -22.81 22.68
C SER A 45 7.69 -22.94 24.14
N ALA A 46 8.90 -23.48 24.35
CA ALA A 46 9.53 -23.55 25.68
C ALA A 46 10.37 -22.30 26.03
N ALA A 47 10.55 -21.37 25.09
CA ALA A 47 11.27 -20.14 25.32
C ALA A 47 10.45 -19.14 26.16
N HIS A 48 11.12 -18.11 26.67
CA HIS A 48 10.46 -17.07 27.44
C HIS A 48 10.93 -15.70 26.94
N PHE A 49 10.02 -14.92 26.38
CA PHE A 49 10.30 -13.62 25.75
C PHE A 49 9.61 -12.46 26.51
N PRO A 50 10.02 -12.15 27.75
CA PRO A 50 9.31 -11.19 28.60
C PRO A 50 9.38 -9.74 28.09
N ARG A 51 10.28 -9.46 27.15
CA ARG A 51 10.47 -8.14 26.54
C ARG A 51 9.99 -8.07 25.09
N LEU A 52 9.34 -9.12 24.58
CA LEU A 52 8.90 -9.13 23.19
C LEU A 52 7.92 -7.98 22.94
N ARG A 53 8.19 -7.20 21.89
CA ARG A 53 7.37 -6.08 21.42
C ARG A 53 6.98 -6.23 19.96
N PHE A 54 7.80 -6.93 19.18
CA PHE A 54 7.56 -7.19 17.77
C PHE A 54 7.64 -8.69 17.49
N LEU A 55 6.61 -9.23 16.85
CA LEU A 55 6.56 -10.63 16.44
C LEU A 55 6.21 -10.69 14.96
N ARG A 56 7.11 -11.26 14.15
CA ARG A 56 6.85 -11.56 12.74
C ARG A 56 6.99 -13.03 12.47
N VAL A 57 5.96 -13.60 11.88
CA VAL A 57 5.82 -15.03 11.74
C VAL A 57 5.20 -15.32 10.37
N SER A 58 6.00 -15.88 9.46
CA SER A 58 5.61 -16.14 8.06
C SER A 58 5.90 -17.58 7.64
N GLY A 59 5.02 -18.21 6.85
CA GLY A 59 5.17 -19.57 6.30
C GLY A 59 4.11 -20.57 6.78
N ALA A 60 4.24 -21.84 6.41
CA ALA A 60 3.25 -22.87 6.75
C ALA A 60 3.28 -23.19 8.26
N MET A 61 2.29 -22.70 9.01
CA MET A 61 2.35 -22.70 10.48
C MET A 61 1.29 -23.56 11.18
N GLY A 62 0.15 -23.81 10.52
CA GLY A 62 -0.95 -24.64 11.03
C GLY A 62 -1.25 -24.46 12.53
N GLU A 63 -1.45 -25.57 13.24
CA GLU A 63 -1.75 -25.59 14.68
C GLU A 63 -0.57 -25.15 15.58
N ASN A 64 0.66 -25.17 15.07
CA ASN A 64 1.85 -24.84 15.85
C ASN A 64 1.91 -23.35 16.20
N LEU A 65 1.35 -22.48 15.34
CA LEU A 65 1.20 -21.05 15.65
C LEU A 65 0.31 -20.82 16.87
N ALA A 66 -0.86 -21.46 16.90
CA ALA A 66 -1.80 -21.36 18.03
C ALA A 66 -1.15 -21.81 19.33
N ARG A 67 -0.37 -22.89 19.26
CA ARG A 67 0.34 -23.45 20.42
C ARG A 67 1.45 -22.51 20.88
N PHE A 68 2.26 -22.00 19.95
CA PHE A 68 3.29 -21.02 20.24
C PHE A 68 2.71 -19.78 20.93
N ILE A 69 1.67 -19.17 20.35
CA ILE A 69 1.05 -17.98 20.91
C ILE A 69 0.45 -18.25 22.29
N ARG A 70 -0.31 -19.35 22.47
CA ARG A 70 -0.91 -19.69 23.77
C ARG A 70 0.14 -19.90 24.86
N ASN A 71 1.24 -20.60 24.54
CA ASN A 71 2.33 -20.83 25.48
C ASN A 71 3.06 -19.55 25.89
N HIS A 72 2.99 -18.50 25.05
CA HIS A 72 3.58 -17.20 25.31
C HIS A 72 2.55 -16.11 25.67
N SER A 73 1.27 -16.44 25.86
CA SER A 73 0.19 -15.47 26.09
C SER A 73 0.52 -14.41 27.15
N GLY A 74 1.11 -14.81 28.29
CA GLY A 74 1.55 -13.88 29.34
C GLY A 74 2.68 -12.93 28.93
N ASN A 75 3.55 -13.33 28.00
CA ASN A 75 4.62 -12.50 27.45
C ASN A 75 4.15 -11.58 26.32
N LEU A 76 3.14 -12.04 25.56
CA LEU A 76 2.57 -11.31 24.43
C LEU A 76 1.62 -10.20 24.87
N LEU A 77 1.32 -10.07 26.17
CA LEU A 77 0.55 -8.96 26.72
C LEU A 77 1.11 -7.59 26.36
N TYR A 78 2.43 -7.50 26.18
CA TYR A 78 3.14 -6.27 25.87
C TYR A 78 3.56 -6.19 24.40
N LEU A 79 3.01 -7.03 23.54
CA LEU A 79 3.34 -7.00 22.12
C LEU A 79 2.72 -5.76 21.49
N ASN A 80 3.53 -4.93 20.84
CA ASN A 80 3.09 -3.70 20.18
C ASN A 80 2.76 -3.93 18.70
N TYR A 81 3.43 -4.90 18.07
CA TYR A 81 3.27 -5.20 16.64
C TYR A 81 3.29 -6.71 16.38
N MET A 82 2.41 -7.14 15.47
CA MET A 82 2.30 -8.54 15.07
C MET A 82 2.14 -8.68 13.55
N HIS A 83 3.01 -9.48 12.93
CA HIS A 83 2.86 -9.96 11.56
C HIS A 83 2.57 -11.46 11.56
N LEU A 84 1.41 -11.89 11.04
CA LEU A 84 1.06 -13.31 10.89
C LEU A 84 0.68 -13.64 9.44
N ASN A 85 1.56 -14.33 8.73
CA ASN A 85 1.29 -14.84 7.40
C ASN A 85 1.48 -16.36 7.36
N PRO A 86 0.42 -17.16 7.63
CA PRO A 86 0.52 -18.61 7.71
C PRO A 86 0.61 -19.30 6.33
N ARG A 87 0.78 -18.54 5.24
CA ARG A 87 0.80 -19.05 3.85
C ARG A 87 2.18 -18.93 3.21
N LEU A 88 2.43 -19.76 2.20
CA LEU A 88 3.54 -19.60 1.27
C LEU A 88 3.32 -18.35 0.40
N PRO A 89 4.38 -17.73 -0.16
CA PRO A 89 4.27 -16.54 -1.01
C PRO A 89 3.27 -16.72 -2.14
N LEU A 90 2.52 -15.66 -2.48
CA LEU A 90 1.49 -15.61 -3.53
C LEU A 90 1.95 -16.21 -4.87
N GLU A 91 3.24 -16.10 -5.19
CA GLU A 91 3.89 -16.69 -6.37
C GLU A 91 3.70 -18.22 -6.50
N SER A 92 3.46 -18.92 -5.38
CA SER A 92 3.29 -20.38 -5.35
C SER A 92 1.85 -20.83 -5.59
N LEU A 93 0.86 -19.95 -5.38
CA LEU A 93 -0.57 -20.30 -5.44
C LEU A 93 -1.09 -20.43 -6.89
N SER A 94 -0.46 -19.77 -7.85
CA SER A 94 -0.76 -19.90 -9.29
C SER A 94 -0.50 -21.31 -9.82
N SER A 95 0.38 -22.09 -9.17
CA SER A 95 0.77 -23.43 -9.60
C SER A 95 -0.04 -24.57 -8.95
N HIS A 96 -0.73 -24.33 -7.83
CA HIS A 96 -1.39 -25.38 -7.03
C HIS A 96 -2.72 -24.92 -6.41
N PRO A 97 -3.85 -24.94 -7.17
CA PRO A 97 -5.17 -24.52 -6.68
C PRO A 97 -5.81 -25.43 -5.62
N ASN A 98 -5.15 -26.54 -5.25
CA ASN A 98 -5.67 -27.55 -4.31
C ASN A 98 -4.87 -27.65 -3.00
N LEU A 99 -4.04 -26.67 -2.66
CA LEU A 99 -3.40 -26.62 -1.34
C LEU A 99 -4.48 -26.32 -0.29
N SER A 100 -4.87 -27.36 0.45
CA SER A 100 -5.71 -27.26 1.63
C SER A 100 -5.15 -26.18 2.56
N LEU A 101 -5.93 -25.13 2.81
CA LEU A 101 -5.54 -24.06 3.72
C LEU A 101 -5.21 -24.68 5.10
N PRO A 102 -4.07 -24.33 5.73
CA PRO A 102 -3.81 -24.75 7.09
C PRO A 102 -4.99 -24.31 7.98
N ALA A 103 -5.45 -25.19 8.86
CA ALA A 103 -6.53 -24.88 9.79
C ALA A 103 -6.15 -23.62 10.59
N VAL A 104 -7.00 -22.59 10.48
CA VAL A 104 -6.88 -21.36 11.26
C VAL A 104 -7.12 -21.71 12.74
N PRO A 105 -6.28 -21.22 13.67
CA PRO A 105 -6.49 -21.42 15.10
C PRO A 105 -7.89 -20.96 15.56
N GLU A 106 -8.50 -21.65 16.52
CA GLU A 106 -9.78 -21.19 17.09
C GLU A 106 -9.60 -20.02 18.08
N ASP A 107 -8.41 -19.86 18.66
CA ASP A 107 -8.09 -18.82 19.65
C ASP A 107 -6.58 -18.52 19.67
N LEU A 108 -6.24 -17.24 19.75
CA LEU A 108 -4.88 -16.71 19.91
C LEU A 108 -4.66 -15.99 21.25
N GLY A 109 -5.70 -15.75 22.04
CA GLY A 109 -5.63 -14.94 23.26
C GLY A 109 -5.87 -13.45 23.02
N VAL A 110 -5.51 -12.61 24.00
CA VAL A 110 -5.77 -11.16 24.00
C VAL A 110 -4.44 -10.39 24.00
N PHE A 111 -4.37 -9.33 23.19
CA PHE A 111 -3.16 -8.53 23.00
C PHE A 111 -3.42 -7.05 23.35
N PRO A 112 -3.52 -6.71 24.65
CA PRO A 112 -4.01 -5.39 25.07
C PRO A 112 -3.13 -4.23 24.60
N GLU A 113 -1.82 -4.41 24.51
CA GLU A 113 -0.86 -3.37 24.07
C GLU A 113 -0.61 -3.39 22.55
N LEU A 114 -1.31 -4.23 21.80
CA LEU A 114 -1.09 -4.36 20.36
C LEU A 114 -1.65 -3.16 19.61
N MET A 115 -0.75 -2.44 18.93
CA MET A 115 -1.06 -1.25 18.16
C MET A 115 -1.10 -1.57 16.65
N GLY A 116 -0.20 -2.42 16.14
CA GLY A 116 -0.15 -2.75 14.72
C GLY A 116 -0.36 -4.24 14.43
N TYR A 117 -1.18 -4.55 13.42
CA TYR A 117 -1.31 -5.89 12.87
C TYR A 117 -1.12 -5.89 11.36
N ASP A 118 -0.27 -6.78 10.84
CA ASP A 118 -0.27 -7.11 9.42
C ASP A 118 -0.28 -8.62 9.13
N GLY A 119 -0.76 -9.01 7.95
CA GLY A 119 -0.76 -10.40 7.50
C GLY A 119 -2.12 -10.92 7.03
N ASP A 120 -2.49 -12.14 7.42
CA ASP A 120 -3.70 -12.80 6.91
C ASP A 120 -4.96 -12.20 7.54
N GLY A 121 -5.86 -11.67 6.71
CA GLY A 121 -7.11 -11.08 7.16
C GLY A 121 -8.05 -12.08 7.85
N GLN A 122 -7.89 -13.39 7.62
CA GLN A 122 -8.69 -14.42 8.30
C GLN A 122 -8.41 -14.51 9.81
N LEU A 123 -7.30 -13.94 10.29
CA LEU A 123 -6.92 -13.93 11.69
C LEU A 123 -7.42 -12.69 12.45
N LEU A 124 -8.01 -11.70 11.77
CA LEU A 124 -8.60 -10.54 12.43
C LEU A 124 -9.55 -10.88 13.59
N PRO A 125 -10.43 -11.91 13.49
CA PRO A 125 -11.29 -12.29 14.61
C PRO A 125 -10.57 -12.75 15.87
N LEU A 126 -9.31 -13.17 15.74
CA LEU A 126 -8.50 -13.71 16.82
C LEU A 126 -7.56 -12.65 17.40
N VAL A 127 -7.26 -11.60 16.64
CA VAL A 127 -6.26 -10.59 16.99
C VAL A 127 -6.90 -9.28 17.45
N VAL A 128 -7.99 -8.85 16.80
CA VAL A 128 -8.64 -7.56 17.10
C VAL A 128 -9.33 -7.52 18.46
N PRO A 129 -10.09 -8.56 18.88
CA PRO A 129 -10.82 -8.49 20.15
C PRO A 129 -9.93 -8.31 21.37
N GLY A 130 -10.16 -7.21 22.10
CA GLY A 130 -9.42 -6.86 23.31
C GLY A 130 -8.06 -6.19 23.08
N SER A 131 -7.74 -5.83 21.83
CA SER A 131 -6.50 -5.15 21.44
C SER A 131 -6.75 -3.68 21.10
N HIS A 132 -5.73 -2.83 21.26
CA HIS A 132 -5.78 -1.39 20.97
C HIS A 132 -5.18 -1.03 19.59
N ILE A 133 -5.50 -1.84 18.57
CA ILE A 133 -4.88 -1.76 17.24
C ILE A 133 -5.23 -0.44 16.54
N ASP A 134 -4.24 0.42 16.31
CA ASP A 134 -4.38 1.65 15.53
C ASP A 134 -4.24 1.42 14.02
N SER A 135 -3.52 0.38 13.61
CA SER A 135 -3.15 0.12 12.22
C SER A 135 -3.32 -1.35 11.84
N ILE A 136 -4.05 -1.60 10.76
CA ILE A 136 -4.30 -2.93 10.19
C ILE A 136 -3.82 -2.95 8.74
N ASP A 137 -2.96 -3.91 8.37
CA ASP A 137 -2.55 -4.15 6.98
C ASP A 137 -2.72 -5.62 6.60
N VAL A 138 -3.80 -5.97 5.90
CA VAL A 138 -4.19 -7.37 5.71
C VAL A 138 -4.43 -7.74 4.27
N TYR A 139 -4.14 -9.00 3.95
CA TYR A 139 -4.52 -9.59 2.67
C TYR A 139 -5.66 -10.60 2.84
N PHE A 140 -6.56 -10.66 1.85
CA PHE A 140 -7.67 -11.60 1.77
C PHE A 140 -7.63 -12.37 0.45
N MET A 141 -7.70 -13.70 0.56
CA MET A 141 -7.87 -14.58 -0.60
C MET A 141 -9.37 -14.84 -0.81
N GLY A 142 -9.98 -14.07 -1.72
CA GLY A 142 -11.37 -14.21 -2.15
C GLY A 142 -12.38 -13.34 -1.38
N GLU A 143 -13.45 -12.95 -2.07
CA GLU A 143 -14.49 -12.01 -1.61
C GLU A 143 -15.21 -12.46 -0.32
N VAL A 144 -15.55 -13.75 -0.22
CA VAL A 144 -16.27 -14.32 0.93
C VAL A 144 -15.47 -14.13 2.23
N ALA A 145 -14.15 -14.26 2.17
CA ALA A 145 -13.28 -14.06 3.32
C ALA A 145 -13.30 -12.58 3.77
N VAL A 146 -13.26 -11.63 2.83
CA VAL A 146 -13.30 -10.20 3.16
C VAL A 146 -14.56 -9.90 3.97
N LYS A 147 -15.74 -10.26 3.44
CA LYS A 147 -17.04 -9.99 4.12
C LYS A 147 -17.10 -10.65 5.50
N GLN A 148 -16.71 -11.92 5.59
CA GLN A 148 -16.80 -12.68 6.83
C GLN A 148 -15.90 -12.10 7.93
N TYR A 149 -14.65 -11.78 7.62
CA TYR A 149 -13.65 -11.46 8.65
C TYR A 149 -13.55 -9.97 8.97
N ILE A 150 -13.78 -9.08 7.99
CA ILE A 150 -13.93 -7.64 8.27
C ILE A 150 -15.11 -7.39 9.19
N SER A 151 -16.15 -8.24 9.12
CA SER A 151 -17.30 -8.11 10.01
C SER A 151 -16.94 -8.22 11.50
N THR A 152 -15.77 -8.75 11.85
CA THR A 152 -15.31 -8.79 13.25
C THR A 152 -15.01 -7.41 13.83
N LEU A 153 -14.77 -6.41 12.97
CA LEU A 153 -14.73 -5.02 13.42
C LEU A 153 -16.08 -4.62 14.04
N HIS A 154 -17.21 -5.21 13.60
CA HIS A 154 -18.55 -4.97 14.17
C HIS A 154 -18.71 -5.40 15.62
N THR A 155 -18.01 -6.45 16.05
CA THR A 155 -18.19 -6.98 17.41
C THR A 155 -17.40 -6.20 18.46
N THR A 156 -16.42 -5.42 18.02
CA THR A 156 -15.49 -4.73 18.92
C THR A 156 -15.69 -3.23 18.98
N HIS A 157 -16.40 -2.62 18.01
CA HIS A 157 -16.55 -1.17 17.82
C HIS A 157 -15.22 -0.47 18.13
N ALA A 158 -14.35 -0.36 17.13
CA ALA A 158 -12.94 -0.04 17.31
C ALA A 158 -12.63 1.42 16.89
N PRO A 159 -13.01 2.44 17.68
CA PRO A 159 -12.81 3.86 17.34
C PRO A 159 -11.35 4.28 17.40
N TRP A 160 -10.45 3.40 17.82
CA TRP A 160 -9.01 3.69 17.88
C TRP A 160 -8.29 3.29 16.59
N ILE A 161 -8.92 2.53 15.68
CA ILE A 161 -8.32 2.21 14.38
C ILE A 161 -8.29 3.48 13.54
N ARG A 162 -7.09 3.86 13.09
CA ARG A 162 -6.81 5.05 12.28
C ARG A 162 -6.37 4.71 10.86
N CYS A 163 -5.75 3.54 10.68
CA CYS A 163 -5.18 3.12 9.41
C CYS A 163 -5.65 1.70 9.06
N ILE A 164 -6.21 1.53 7.86
CA ILE A 164 -6.53 0.21 7.30
C ILE A 164 -5.96 0.13 5.89
N SER A 165 -5.15 -0.89 5.63
CA SER A 165 -4.67 -1.29 4.32
C SER A 165 -5.17 -2.70 4.03
N LEU A 166 -5.80 -2.88 2.86
CA LEU A 166 -6.36 -4.14 2.41
C LEU A 166 -5.73 -4.53 1.08
N LEU A 167 -5.39 -5.81 0.94
CA LEU A 167 -5.04 -6.44 -0.33
C LEU A 167 -6.05 -7.56 -0.62
N THR A 168 -6.88 -7.39 -1.66
CA THR A 168 -7.93 -8.34 -2.03
C THR A 168 -7.76 -8.85 -3.44
N VAL A 169 -8.42 -9.95 -3.79
CA VAL A 169 -8.49 -10.47 -5.18
C VAL A 169 -9.69 -9.89 -5.94
N ASP A 170 -10.57 -9.18 -5.23
CA ASP A 170 -11.76 -8.56 -5.83
C ASP A 170 -12.18 -7.31 -5.04
N TRP A 171 -12.96 -6.43 -5.66
CA TRP A 171 -13.57 -5.27 -5.03
C TRP A 171 -14.82 -5.68 -4.22
N CYS A 172 -14.94 -5.18 -2.99
CA CYS A 172 -16.06 -5.53 -2.12
C CYS A 172 -16.64 -4.28 -1.43
N PRO A 173 -17.63 -3.61 -2.05
CA PRO A 173 -18.26 -2.41 -1.50
C PRO A 173 -18.87 -2.62 -0.10
N GLU A 174 -19.43 -3.80 0.20
CA GLU A 174 -20.06 -4.02 1.51
C GLU A 174 -19.04 -4.11 2.65
N ALA A 175 -17.81 -4.55 2.34
CA ALA A 175 -16.72 -4.51 3.30
C ALA A 175 -16.23 -3.07 3.54
N LEU A 176 -16.20 -2.22 2.52
CA LEU A 176 -15.97 -0.78 2.69
C LEU A 176 -17.03 -0.17 3.63
N ALA A 177 -18.32 -0.47 3.39
CA ALA A 177 -19.42 0.00 4.25
C ALA A 177 -19.27 -0.50 5.70
N SER A 178 -18.86 -1.76 5.87
CA SER A 178 -18.59 -2.33 7.20
C SER A 178 -17.45 -1.61 7.92
N ILE A 179 -16.36 -1.29 7.20
CA ILE A 179 -15.23 -0.53 7.76
C ILE A 179 -15.69 0.86 8.19
N ALA A 180 -16.41 1.56 7.31
CA ALA A 180 -16.88 2.91 7.58
C ALA A 180 -17.77 2.99 8.82
N GLN A 181 -18.61 1.97 9.04
CA GLN A 181 -19.47 1.88 10.22
C GLN A 181 -18.68 1.60 11.51
N GLN A 182 -17.56 0.87 11.45
CA GLN A 182 -16.92 0.29 12.62
C GLN A 182 -15.62 0.96 13.06
N ALA A 183 -14.96 1.67 12.14
CA ALA A 183 -13.78 2.47 12.40
C ALA A 183 -14.08 3.94 12.06
N PRO A 184 -14.95 4.64 12.82
CA PRO A 184 -15.36 6.00 12.47
C PRO A 184 -14.24 7.03 12.54
N SER A 185 -13.14 6.73 13.25
CA SER A 185 -11.96 7.59 13.39
C SER A 185 -10.85 7.25 12.40
N LEU A 186 -11.17 6.50 11.34
CA LEU A 186 -10.24 6.14 10.29
C LEU A 186 -9.77 7.40 9.56
N THR A 187 -8.45 7.63 9.58
CA THR A 187 -7.81 8.73 8.86
C THR A 187 -7.21 8.26 7.53
N GLN A 188 -6.84 6.99 7.42
CA GLN A 188 -6.22 6.43 6.23
C GLN A 188 -6.85 5.10 5.85
N LEU A 189 -7.28 4.99 4.60
CA LEU A 189 -7.81 3.76 4.02
C LEU A 189 -7.14 3.47 2.68
N GLN A 190 -6.44 2.34 2.60
CA GLN A 190 -5.87 1.83 1.38
C GLN A 190 -6.53 0.50 0.99
N TRP A 191 -6.98 0.41 -0.25
CA TRP A 191 -7.55 -0.77 -0.86
C TRP A 191 -6.76 -1.11 -2.12
N LYS A 192 -6.02 -2.22 -2.07
CA LYS A 192 -5.32 -2.79 -3.21
C LYS A 192 -6.10 -4.01 -3.68
N CYS A 193 -6.42 -4.09 -4.95
CA CYS A 193 -7.13 -5.22 -5.54
C CYS A 193 -6.30 -5.84 -6.66
N ILE A 194 -6.14 -7.17 -6.62
CA ILE A 194 -5.48 -7.98 -7.63
C ILE A 194 -6.60 -8.54 -8.51
N LEU A 195 -6.90 -7.87 -9.62
CA LEU A 195 -7.94 -8.33 -10.55
C LEU A 195 -7.46 -9.56 -11.33
N PRO A 196 -8.29 -10.61 -11.49
CA PRO A 196 -8.03 -11.68 -12.46
C PRO A 196 -8.12 -11.12 -13.89
N ASP A 197 -7.34 -11.68 -14.81
CA ASP A 197 -7.04 -11.18 -16.18
C ASP A 197 -8.26 -10.92 -17.12
N ASP A 198 -9.49 -11.18 -16.70
CA ASP A 198 -10.71 -10.95 -17.48
C ASP A 198 -11.35 -9.60 -17.12
N HIS A 199 -10.87 -8.57 -17.79
CA HIS A 199 -11.31 -7.18 -17.67
C HIS A 199 -12.77 -6.97 -18.10
N GLU A 200 -13.71 -7.14 -17.19
CA GLU A 200 -14.89 -6.27 -17.20
C GLU A 200 -14.51 -5.04 -16.37
N ALA A 201 -14.43 -3.88 -17.03
CA ALA A 201 -14.30 -2.59 -16.36
C ALA A 201 -15.31 -2.57 -15.21
N LEU A 202 -14.84 -2.38 -13.97
CA LEU A 202 -15.76 -2.19 -12.85
C LEU A 202 -16.83 -1.20 -13.28
N ASP A 203 -18.10 -1.59 -13.21
CA ASP A 203 -19.20 -0.69 -13.53
C ASP A 203 -19.24 0.42 -12.46
N TRP A 204 -18.72 1.59 -12.81
CA TRP A 204 -18.55 2.74 -11.92
C TRP A 204 -19.82 3.60 -11.76
N THR A 205 -21.00 3.02 -12.06
CA THR A 205 -22.27 3.43 -11.42
C THR A 205 -22.15 3.49 -9.88
N SER A 206 -21.10 2.90 -9.30
CA SER A 206 -20.73 2.87 -7.88
C SER A 206 -19.88 4.05 -7.35
N SER A 207 -19.45 5.03 -8.15
CA SER A 207 -18.65 6.17 -7.61
C SER A 207 -19.42 6.98 -6.55
N GLU A 208 -20.72 7.20 -6.77
CA GLU A 208 -21.63 7.81 -5.79
C GLU A 208 -21.84 6.91 -4.57
N GLU A 209 -21.90 5.59 -4.77
CA GLU A 209 -22.04 4.62 -3.68
C GLU A 209 -20.80 4.62 -2.77
N ILE A 210 -19.61 4.64 -3.35
CA ILE A 210 -18.35 4.77 -2.62
C ILE A 210 -18.33 6.07 -1.84
N LEU A 211 -18.67 7.19 -2.48
CA LEU A 211 -18.75 8.47 -1.79
C LEU A 211 -19.73 8.43 -0.61
N CYS A 212 -20.91 7.82 -0.79
CA CYS A 212 -21.91 7.67 0.28
C CYS A 212 -21.38 6.86 1.47
N VAL A 213 -20.51 5.87 1.22
CA VAL A 213 -19.85 5.13 2.28
C VAL A 213 -18.75 5.96 2.93
N LEU A 214 -17.88 6.61 2.15
CA LEU A 214 -16.78 7.42 2.67
C LEU A 214 -17.29 8.62 3.49
N LEU A 215 -18.49 9.15 3.21
CA LEU A 215 -19.15 10.18 4.01
C LEU A 215 -19.40 9.77 5.47
N GLN A 216 -19.35 8.47 5.78
CA GLN A 216 -19.46 7.96 7.15
C GLN A 216 -18.12 7.99 7.90
N LEU A 217 -17.03 8.36 7.22
CA LEU A 217 -15.68 8.50 7.77
C LEU A 217 -15.29 9.99 7.84
N PRO A 218 -15.75 10.73 8.86
CA PRO A 218 -15.57 12.18 8.93
C PRO A 218 -14.09 12.59 9.05
N ASP A 219 -13.24 11.73 9.61
CA ASP A 219 -11.83 11.99 9.85
C ASP A 219 -10.93 11.50 8.70
N LEU A 220 -11.50 11.01 7.59
CA LEU A 220 -10.72 10.46 6.48
C LEU A 220 -9.86 11.54 5.82
N GLU A 221 -8.54 11.34 5.89
CA GLU A 221 -7.52 12.21 5.32
C GLU A 221 -6.94 11.63 4.03
N GLU A 222 -6.83 10.30 3.94
CA GLU A 222 -6.24 9.60 2.80
C GLU A 222 -7.09 8.41 2.37
N PHE A 223 -7.44 8.37 1.09
CA PHE A 223 -8.10 7.21 0.48
C PHE A 223 -7.33 6.76 -0.76
N HIS A 224 -6.95 5.49 -0.79
CA HIS A 224 -6.23 4.91 -1.91
C HIS A 224 -6.95 3.69 -2.42
N MET A 225 -7.31 3.67 -3.70
CA MET A 225 -7.84 2.49 -4.35
C MET A 225 -6.95 2.14 -5.56
N LYS A 226 -6.23 1.03 -5.46
CA LYS A 226 -5.22 0.60 -6.45
C LYS A 226 -5.56 -0.78 -7.00
N PHE A 227 -5.34 -0.98 -8.30
CA PHE A 227 -5.39 -2.29 -8.94
C PHE A 227 -3.98 -2.73 -9.35
N GLU A 228 -3.53 -3.92 -8.95
CA GLU A 228 -2.14 -4.37 -9.15
C GLU A 228 -1.87 -5.05 -10.51
N SER A 229 -2.89 -5.67 -11.11
CA SER A 229 -2.75 -6.47 -12.33
C SER A 229 -3.03 -5.71 -13.62
N VAL A 230 -3.48 -4.46 -13.53
CA VAL A 230 -3.84 -3.67 -14.70
C VAL A 230 -2.87 -2.49 -14.81
N PRO A 231 -2.17 -2.33 -15.95
CA PRO A 231 -1.49 -1.09 -16.26
C PRO A 231 -2.56 -0.04 -16.59
N PHE A 232 -3.31 0.37 -15.57
CA PHE A 232 -4.15 1.53 -15.66
C PHE A 232 -3.23 2.74 -15.83
N GLY A 233 -3.27 3.32 -17.02
CA GLY A 233 -2.86 4.69 -17.30
C GLY A 233 -4.04 5.36 -17.97
N ALA A 234 -4.11 6.69 -17.87
CA ALA A 234 -5.11 7.40 -18.66
C ALA A 234 -4.89 7.08 -20.15
N GLU A 235 -5.96 6.78 -20.87
CA GLU A 235 -5.87 6.61 -22.33
C GLU A 235 -6.08 7.94 -23.06
N SER A 236 -6.61 8.95 -22.37
CA SER A 236 -7.00 10.23 -22.94
C SER A 236 -6.98 11.38 -21.92
N VAL A 237 -7.00 12.63 -22.41
CA VAL A 237 -7.09 13.84 -21.57
C VAL A 237 -8.42 13.93 -20.85
N GLU A 238 -9.48 13.46 -21.50
CA GLU A 238 -10.83 13.42 -20.98
C GLU A 238 -10.90 12.63 -19.66
N GLU A 239 -10.12 11.56 -19.53
CA GLU A 239 -10.02 10.78 -18.29
C GLU A 239 -9.40 11.58 -17.15
N PHE A 240 -8.32 12.33 -17.41
CA PHE A 240 -7.74 13.23 -16.40
C PHE A 240 -8.73 14.31 -15.97
N MET A 241 -9.53 14.83 -16.90
CA MET A 241 -10.57 15.82 -16.60
C MET A 241 -11.68 15.22 -15.74
N GLN A 242 -12.11 14.00 -16.04
CA GLN A 242 -13.10 13.27 -15.24
C GLN A 242 -12.59 13.01 -13.81
N ASP A 243 -11.33 12.62 -13.65
CA ASP A 243 -10.68 12.48 -12.34
C ASP A 243 -10.70 13.81 -11.56
N CYS A 244 -10.42 14.93 -12.23
CA CYS A 244 -10.50 16.26 -11.61
C CYS A 244 -11.91 16.59 -11.11
N GLU A 245 -12.94 16.29 -11.90
CA GLU A 245 -14.34 16.51 -11.50
C GLU A 245 -14.71 15.68 -10.26
N ILE A 246 -14.30 14.41 -10.22
CA ILE A 246 -14.52 13.51 -9.08
C ILE A 246 -13.77 14.03 -7.84
N LEU A 247 -12.49 14.40 -7.97
CA LEU A 247 -11.68 14.97 -6.88
C LEU A 247 -12.33 16.23 -6.29
N GLU A 248 -12.81 17.14 -7.15
CA GLU A 248 -13.52 18.34 -6.71
C GLU A 248 -14.85 18.04 -6.02
N GLN A 249 -15.61 17.07 -6.52
CA GLN A 249 -16.85 16.64 -5.89
C GLN A 249 -16.59 16.01 -4.52
N TRP A 250 -15.66 15.07 -4.44
CA TRP A 250 -15.35 14.33 -3.22
C TRP A 250 -14.72 15.22 -2.16
N SER A 251 -13.81 16.12 -2.53
CA SER A 251 -13.21 17.06 -1.58
C SER A 251 -14.19 18.08 -0.99
N LYS A 252 -15.27 18.42 -1.69
CA LYS A 252 -16.37 19.22 -1.13
C LYS A 252 -17.17 18.43 -0.09
N ALA A 253 -17.34 17.13 -0.31
CA ALA A 253 -18.11 16.23 0.55
C ALA A 253 -17.29 15.73 1.75
N LEU A 254 -15.97 15.54 1.58
CA LEU A 254 -15.01 15.02 2.55
C LEU A 254 -13.94 16.11 2.82
N PRO A 255 -14.20 17.06 3.72
CA PRO A 255 -13.36 18.26 3.88
C PRO A 255 -11.96 17.99 4.45
N ASN A 256 -11.78 16.83 5.11
CA ASN A 256 -10.49 16.43 5.66
C ASN A 256 -9.63 15.65 4.65
N LEU A 257 -10.18 15.27 3.49
CA LEU A 257 -9.45 14.51 2.48
C LEU A 257 -8.32 15.37 1.90
N THR A 258 -7.09 14.91 2.07
CA THR A 258 -5.87 15.57 1.59
C THR A 258 -5.09 14.74 0.57
N GLN A 259 -5.33 13.43 0.51
CA GLN A 259 -4.75 12.54 -0.49
C GLN A 259 -5.80 11.58 -1.02
N LEU A 260 -5.81 11.38 -2.34
CA LEU A 260 -6.76 10.50 -3.02
C LEU A 260 -6.06 9.79 -4.17
N GLN A 261 -6.18 8.47 -4.25
CA GLN A 261 -5.86 7.71 -5.45
C GLN A 261 -7.13 7.03 -5.94
N LEU A 262 -7.58 7.45 -7.12
CA LEU A 262 -8.69 6.83 -7.82
C LEU A 262 -8.16 5.65 -8.65
N PRO A 263 -8.97 4.59 -8.80
CA PRO A 263 -8.51 3.38 -9.46
C PRO A 263 -8.39 3.47 -10.99
N TRP A 264 -9.03 4.45 -11.63
CA TRP A 264 -9.13 4.55 -13.08
C TRP A 264 -7.76 4.82 -13.72
N ILE A 265 -7.14 5.92 -13.33
CA ILE A 265 -5.84 6.35 -13.83
C ILE A 265 -4.71 5.72 -13.00
N GLY A 266 -5.04 5.20 -11.81
CA GLY A 266 -4.05 4.70 -10.86
C GLY A 266 -3.11 5.79 -10.33
N MET A 267 -3.45 7.06 -10.58
CA MET A 267 -2.67 8.22 -10.21
C MET A 267 -3.02 8.68 -8.79
N THR A 268 -1.99 8.97 -8.01
CA THR A 268 -2.16 9.53 -6.68
C THR A 268 -2.21 11.06 -6.78
N TYR A 269 -3.23 11.66 -6.20
CA TYR A 269 -3.39 13.10 -6.08
C TYR A 269 -3.28 13.54 -4.63
N ARG A 270 -2.81 14.75 -4.41
CA ARG A 270 -2.78 15.42 -3.11
C ARG A 270 -3.33 16.84 -3.20
N LEU A 271 -3.96 17.30 -2.14
CA LEU A 271 -4.47 18.66 -2.03
C LEU A 271 -3.34 19.62 -1.62
N GLN A 272 -2.94 20.50 -2.52
CA GLN A 272 -1.95 21.54 -2.26
C GLN A 272 -2.53 22.93 -2.53
N LYS A 273 -2.57 23.80 -1.51
CA LYS A 273 -3.09 25.19 -1.64
C LYS A 273 -4.48 25.25 -2.30
N ARG A 274 -5.37 24.31 -1.96
CA ARG A 274 -6.74 24.16 -2.51
C ARG A 274 -6.83 23.67 -3.96
N LYS A 275 -5.75 23.18 -4.55
CA LYS A 275 -5.75 22.49 -5.84
C LYS A 275 -5.32 21.04 -5.63
N TRP A 276 -6.04 20.11 -6.22
CA TRP A 276 -5.58 18.73 -6.33
C TRP A 276 -4.48 18.68 -7.37
N ILE A 277 -3.35 18.07 -7.01
CA ILE A 277 -2.23 17.89 -7.93
C ILE A 277 -1.73 16.44 -7.87
N PRO A 278 -1.24 15.87 -8.98
CA PRO A 278 -0.60 14.57 -8.96
C PRO A 278 0.66 14.55 -8.08
N VAL A 279 0.94 13.40 -7.47
CA VAL A 279 2.08 13.21 -6.57
C VAL A 279 3.33 12.81 -7.36
N CYS A 280 4.32 13.70 -7.40
CA CYS A 280 5.57 13.50 -8.15
C CYS A 280 6.48 12.38 -7.62
N SER A 281 6.25 11.90 -6.39
CA SER A 281 7.04 10.82 -5.78
C SER A 281 6.48 9.42 -6.03
N ASP A 282 5.36 9.31 -6.76
CA ASP A 282 4.73 8.05 -7.11
C ASP A 282 5.06 7.69 -8.56
N ASP A 283 5.80 6.59 -8.75
CA ASP A 283 6.30 6.16 -10.06
C ASP A 283 5.16 5.87 -11.04
N ASN A 284 4.03 5.36 -10.54
CA ASN A 284 2.84 5.11 -11.35
C ASN A 284 2.24 6.43 -11.86
N THR A 285 2.19 7.44 -10.99
CA THR A 285 1.73 8.79 -11.32
C THR A 285 2.62 9.41 -12.40
N LEU A 286 3.95 9.34 -12.24
CA LEU A 286 4.88 9.89 -13.22
C LEU A 286 4.77 9.17 -14.57
N SER A 287 4.74 7.84 -14.57
CA SER A 287 4.62 7.05 -15.81
C SER A 287 3.33 7.41 -16.55
N CYS A 288 2.20 7.48 -15.83
CA CYS A 288 0.93 7.85 -16.42
C CYS A 288 0.98 9.24 -17.08
N ILE A 289 1.59 10.25 -16.46
CA ILE A 289 1.65 11.60 -17.03
C ILE A 289 2.64 11.65 -18.21
N PHE A 290 3.77 10.97 -18.11
CA PHE A 290 4.85 11.04 -19.10
C PHE A 290 4.60 10.23 -20.37
N ASP A 291 3.64 9.30 -20.35
CA ASP A 291 3.24 8.53 -21.52
C ASP A 291 2.36 9.34 -22.51
N HIS A 292 1.79 10.48 -22.09
CA HIS A 292 1.00 11.36 -22.96
C HIS A 292 1.84 12.43 -23.68
N ASP A 293 1.27 12.95 -24.77
CA ASP A 293 1.81 14.14 -25.41
C ASP A 293 1.55 15.37 -24.51
N PRO A 294 2.58 16.15 -24.12
CA PRO A 294 2.38 17.34 -23.31
C PRO A 294 1.47 18.40 -23.93
N ASP A 295 1.33 18.43 -25.25
CA ASP A 295 0.37 19.28 -25.97
C ASP A 295 -1.07 18.98 -25.53
N GLU A 296 -1.37 17.72 -25.22
CA GLU A 296 -2.69 17.24 -24.80
C GLU A 296 -2.98 17.63 -23.33
N LEU A 297 -1.93 17.74 -22.51
CA LEU A 297 -2.06 17.99 -21.06
C LEU A 297 -2.16 19.49 -20.70
N LEU A 298 -2.00 20.39 -21.67
CA LEU A 298 -1.89 21.84 -21.46
C LEU A 298 -3.07 22.46 -20.72
N ASP A 299 -4.26 21.92 -20.96
CA ASP A 299 -5.51 22.44 -20.42
C ASP A 299 -5.85 21.85 -19.05
N LEU A 300 -5.03 20.93 -18.52
CA LEU A 300 -5.28 20.32 -17.22
C LEU A 300 -5.10 21.32 -16.08
N PRO A 301 -6.08 21.41 -15.14
CA PRO A 301 -6.13 22.47 -14.12
C PRO A 301 -4.98 22.38 -13.09
N TRP A 302 -4.32 21.23 -13.01
CA TRP A 302 -3.24 20.95 -12.08
C TRP A 302 -1.84 21.06 -12.71
N LEU A 303 -1.70 21.17 -14.03
CA LEU A 303 -0.40 21.07 -14.72
C LEU A 303 0.64 22.07 -14.20
N GLU A 304 0.27 23.33 -14.05
CA GLU A 304 1.15 24.38 -13.51
C GLU A 304 1.64 24.05 -12.10
N ALA A 305 0.73 23.63 -11.22
CA ALA A 305 1.06 23.32 -9.84
C ALA A 305 1.88 22.02 -9.71
N PHE A 306 1.63 21.05 -10.60
CA PHE A 306 2.44 19.85 -10.74
C PHE A 306 3.85 20.18 -11.20
N ALA A 307 4.02 21.03 -12.22
CA ALA A 307 5.35 21.41 -12.71
C ALA A 307 6.19 22.14 -11.64
N HIS A 308 5.55 23.00 -10.83
CA HIS A 308 6.18 23.58 -9.64
C HIS A 308 6.65 22.53 -8.63
N ASP A 309 5.81 21.54 -8.37
CA ASP A 309 6.14 20.49 -7.40
C ASP A 309 7.24 19.58 -7.91
N LEU A 310 7.21 19.23 -9.20
CA LEU A 310 8.24 18.48 -9.90
C LEU A 310 9.59 19.22 -9.84
N ALA A 311 9.58 20.53 -10.11
CA ALA A 311 10.77 21.37 -9.98
C ALA A 311 11.33 21.33 -8.56
N LYS A 312 10.47 21.51 -7.55
CA LYS A 312 10.89 21.43 -6.14
C LYS A 312 11.45 20.05 -5.78
N TRP A 313 10.80 18.98 -6.23
CA TRP A 313 11.21 17.59 -5.97
C TRP A 313 12.61 17.31 -6.48
N PHE A 314 12.90 17.73 -7.71
CA PHE A 314 14.23 17.61 -8.32
C PHE A 314 15.20 18.74 -7.91
N ARG A 315 14.80 19.65 -7.01
CA ARG A 315 15.59 20.83 -6.58
C ARG A 315 15.99 21.75 -7.74
N LEU A 316 15.12 21.84 -8.74
CA LEU A 316 15.24 22.75 -9.87
C LEU A 316 14.80 24.16 -9.44
N PRO A 317 15.29 25.22 -10.11
CA PRO A 317 14.77 26.57 -9.95
C PRO A 317 13.24 26.56 -10.11
N ASP A 318 12.53 27.22 -9.19
CA ASP A 318 11.08 27.42 -9.27
C ASP A 318 10.68 28.02 -10.64
N PRO A 319 10.04 27.28 -11.51
CA PRO A 319 10.14 27.59 -12.92
C PRO A 319 9.39 28.90 -13.32
N TYR A 320 8.54 29.45 -12.45
CA TYR A 320 7.75 30.68 -12.68
C TYR A 320 8.39 32.00 -12.21
N HIS A 321 9.66 32.05 -11.80
CA HIS A 321 10.37 33.35 -11.72
C HIS A 321 10.70 33.94 -13.11
N LEU A 322 10.41 33.19 -14.17
CA LEU A 322 10.60 33.57 -15.55
C LEU A 322 9.26 34.06 -16.11
N GLN A 323 9.15 35.36 -16.38
CA GLN A 323 7.90 36.03 -16.77
C GLN A 323 7.35 35.57 -18.13
N LEU A 324 8.10 34.75 -18.87
CA LEU A 324 7.74 34.21 -20.17
C LEU A 324 7.75 32.68 -20.10
N ARG A 325 6.68 32.08 -20.63
CA ARG A 325 6.44 30.63 -20.72
C ARG A 325 7.60 29.87 -21.37
N ASP A 326 8.34 30.52 -22.28
CA ASP A 326 9.48 29.99 -23.02
C ASP A 326 10.76 29.91 -22.17
N ASP A 327 10.95 30.86 -21.26
CA ASP A 327 12.12 30.91 -20.38
C ASP A 327 12.00 29.84 -19.28
N PHE A 328 10.78 29.63 -18.75
CA PHE A 328 10.39 28.57 -17.81
C PHE A 328 10.87 27.18 -18.27
N LEU A 329 10.66 26.84 -19.54
CA LEU A 329 10.93 25.48 -20.05
C LEU A 329 12.40 25.27 -20.43
N LYS A 330 13.07 26.32 -20.92
CA LYS A 330 14.51 26.28 -21.19
C LYS A 330 15.31 26.06 -19.91
N GLU A 331 14.91 26.72 -18.81
CA GLU A 331 15.60 26.55 -17.53
C GLU A 331 15.35 25.17 -16.93
N MET A 332 14.13 24.63 -17.03
CA MET A 332 13.83 23.27 -16.57
C MET A 332 14.60 22.20 -17.38
N GLN A 333 14.69 22.35 -18.70
CA GLN A 333 15.49 21.47 -19.55
C GLN A 333 16.97 21.51 -19.17
N ARG A 334 17.53 22.72 -18.99
CA ARG A 334 18.93 22.93 -18.56
C ARG A 334 19.23 22.21 -17.24
N VAL A 335 18.32 22.31 -16.26
CA VAL A 335 18.58 21.76 -14.93
C VAL A 335 18.38 20.24 -14.90
N LEU A 336 17.48 19.69 -15.72
CA LEU A 336 17.37 18.24 -15.90
C LEU A 336 18.59 17.65 -16.61
N ASP A 337 19.13 18.34 -17.62
CA ASP A 337 20.42 17.97 -18.23
C ASP A 337 21.57 17.97 -17.21
N GLU A 338 21.58 18.91 -16.25
CA GLU A 338 22.56 18.92 -15.15
C GLU A 338 22.37 17.79 -14.14
N LEU A 339 21.13 17.38 -13.85
CA LEU A 339 20.84 16.28 -12.92
C LEU A 339 21.16 14.91 -13.53
N MET A 340 20.93 14.72 -14.83
CA MET A 340 21.32 13.50 -15.53
C MET A 340 22.83 13.23 -15.41
N GLY A 341 23.65 14.28 -15.27
CA GLY A 341 25.08 14.17 -15.05
C GLY A 341 25.51 13.86 -13.62
N LYS A 342 24.61 13.95 -12.63
CA LYS A 342 24.95 13.89 -11.18
C LYS A 342 24.43 12.66 -10.45
N ASP A 343 23.30 12.07 -10.85
CA ASP A 343 22.73 10.90 -10.18
C ASP A 343 22.29 9.82 -11.18
N PRO A 344 23.14 8.80 -11.44
CA PRO A 344 22.83 7.75 -12.41
C PRO A 344 21.68 6.84 -11.99
N THR A 345 21.29 6.83 -10.71
CA THR A 345 20.23 5.94 -10.22
C THR A 345 18.83 6.45 -10.56
N LYS A 346 18.69 7.75 -10.86
CA LYS A 346 17.43 8.39 -11.29
C LYS A 346 17.42 8.78 -12.75
N TRP A 347 18.36 8.26 -13.54
CA TRP A 347 18.58 8.69 -14.92
C TRP A 347 17.33 8.55 -15.78
N THR A 348 16.57 7.47 -15.61
CA THR A 348 15.30 7.21 -16.32
C THR A 348 14.23 8.25 -15.97
N GLU A 349 13.99 8.52 -14.68
CA GLU A 349 13.02 9.51 -14.19
C GLU A 349 13.38 10.93 -14.67
N ILE A 350 14.66 11.29 -14.56
CA ILE A 350 15.18 12.60 -14.98
C ILE A 350 15.07 12.74 -16.51
N HIS A 351 15.33 11.67 -17.26
CA HIS A 351 15.19 11.66 -18.72
C HIS A 351 13.74 11.83 -19.16
N TYR A 352 12.79 11.13 -18.53
CA TYR A 352 11.37 11.28 -18.83
C TYR A 352 10.84 12.67 -18.44
N ALA A 353 11.20 13.17 -17.25
CA ALA A 353 10.88 14.55 -16.86
C ALA A 353 11.45 15.57 -17.86
N SER A 354 12.66 15.33 -18.39
CA SER A 354 13.31 16.20 -19.37
C SER A 354 12.58 16.18 -20.71
N LEU A 355 12.27 14.98 -21.23
CA LEU A 355 11.52 14.81 -22.46
C LEU A 355 10.13 15.43 -22.35
N PHE A 356 9.45 15.23 -21.23
CA PHE A 356 8.15 15.80 -20.94
C PHE A 356 8.20 17.34 -20.97
N LEU A 357 9.11 17.95 -20.23
CA LEU A 357 9.22 19.41 -20.20
C LEU A 357 9.72 20.00 -21.53
N SER A 358 10.57 19.29 -22.28
CA SER A 358 10.98 19.68 -23.63
C SER A 358 9.84 19.64 -24.64
N ARG A 359 8.98 18.62 -24.58
CA ARG A 359 7.79 18.52 -25.43
C ARG A 359 6.75 19.56 -25.03
N LEU A 360 6.55 19.77 -23.73
CA LEU A 360 5.73 20.86 -23.19
C LEU A 360 6.22 22.22 -23.71
N HIS A 361 7.53 22.46 -23.83
CA HIS A 361 8.06 23.66 -24.51
C HIS A 361 7.60 23.81 -25.93
N ARG A 362 7.76 22.76 -26.73
CA ARG A 362 7.38 22.78 -28.15
C ARG A 362 5.88 23.04 -28.31
N ALA A 363 5.04 22.45 -27.46
CA ALA A 363 3.62 22.70 -27.35
C ALA A 363 3.30 24.19 -27.20
N LEU A 364 4.02 24.81 -26.26
CA LEU A 364 3.70 26.13 -25.74
C LEU A 364 4.23 27.28 -26.58
N THR A 365 5.32 27.05 -27.31
CA THR A 365 5.96 28.05 -28.16
C THR A 365 5.61 27.89 -29.64
N GLY A 366 4.89 26.81 -29.99
CA GLY A 366 4.72 26.35 -31.38
C GLY A 366 6.00 25.75 -31.96
N PRO A 367 5.94 25.16 -33.18
CA PRO A 367 7.15 24.76 -33.89
C PRO A 367 8.07 25.98 -34.04
N PRO A 368 9.40 25.79 -33.95
CA PRO A 368 10.32 26.89 -34.20
C PRO A 368 9.93 27.51 -35.53
N GLN A 369 9.60 28.81 -35.53
CA GLN A 369 9.50 29.53 -36.78
C GLN A 369 10.86 29.35 -37.44
N ASP A 370 10.88 28.66 -38.58
CA ASP A 370 12.02 28.67 -39.48
C ASP A 370 12.25 30.14 -39.85
N THR A 371 13.05 30.84 -39.05
CA THR A 371 13.64 32.10 -39.43
C THR A 371 14.72 31.76 -40.45
N ASP A 372 14.28 31.49 -41.67
CA ASP A 372 15.04 31.68 -42.89
C ASP A 372 14.09 31.67 -44.11
N GLN A 373 13.54 32.85 -44.41
CA GLN A 373 13.58 33.44 -45.76
C GLN A 373 13.32 34.94 -45.75
#